data_AF-A0A350LPH9-F1
#
_entry.id   AF-A0A350LPH9-F1
#
_cell.length_a   1.000
_cell.length_b   1.000
_cell.length_c   1.000
_cell.angle_alpha   90.00
_cell.angle_beta   90.00
_cell.angle_gamma   90.00
#
_symmetry.space_group_name_H-M   'P 1'
#
loop_
_entity.id
_entity.type
_entity.pdbx_description
1 polymer ?
#
loop_
_entity_poly.entity_id
_entity_poly.type
_entity_poly.pdbx_seq_one_letter_code
_entity_poly.pdbx_strand_id
1 'polypeptide(L)' 'MVDVTIVYWRDIPAQVIVGKGRRGSKVQLPERFEQAIDRA' A
#
# COMPACT_ATOMS: atom_id res chain seq x y z
N MET A 1 17.44 0.19 -10.25
CA MET A 1 16.42 0.96 -9.50
C MET A 1 15.30 0.00 -9.13
N VAL A 2 14.83 -0.01 -7.89
CA VAL A 2 13.77 -0.94 -7.43
C VAL A 2 12.41 -0.34 -7.75
N ASP A 3 11.51 -1.11 -8.36
CA ASP A 3 10.13 -0.69 -8.60
C ASP A 3 9.35 -0.66 -7.28
N VAL A 4 8.75 0.49 -6.96
CA VAL A 4 7.90 0.67 -5.78
C VAL A 4 6.54 1.19 -6.23
N THR A 5 5.48 0.50 -5.83
CA THR A 5 4.09 0.88 -6.11
C THR A 5 3.36 1.08 -4.79
N ILE A 6 2.73 2.25 -4.62
CA ILE A 6 1.86 2.53 -3.48
C ILE A 6 0.41 2.46 -3.97
N VAL A 7 -0.41 1.67 -3.28
CA VAL A 7 -1.84 1.56 -3.58
C VAL A 7 -2.59 2.57 -2.72
N TYR A 8 -3.40 3.40 -3.37
CA TYR A 8 -4.19 4.44 -2.72
C TYR A 8 -5.69 4.14 -2.79
N TRP A 9 -6.40 4.56 -1.74
CA TRP A 9 -7.85 4.74 -1.69
C TRP A 9 -8.13 6.24 -1.61
N ARG A 10 -8.72 6.83 -2.66
CA ARG A 10 -8.77 8.29 -2.85
C ARG A 10 -7.36 8.89 -2.63
N ASP A 11 -7.14 9.53 -1.50
CA ASP A 11 -5.91 10.18 -1.06
C ASP A 11 -5.17 9.43 0.08
N ILE A 12 -5.74 8.33 0.59
CA ILE A 12 -5.23 7.55 1.72
C ILE A 12 -4.46 6.32 1.21
N PRO A 13 -3.18 6.11 1.56
CA PRO A 13 -2.46 4.93 1.12
C PRO A 13 -2.87 3.69 1.93
N ALA A 14 -2.99 2.55 1.27
CA ALA A 14 -3.38 1.28 1.87
C ALA A 14 -2.22 0.27 1.92
N GLN A 15 -1.46 0.16 0.83
CA GLN A 15 -0.45 -0.90 0.66
C GLN A 15 0.80 -0.38 -0.06
N VAL A 16 1.93 -1.01 0.23
CA VAL A 16 3.19 -0.82 -0.51
C VAL A 16 3.59 -2.15 -1.15
N ILE A 17 3.91 -2.11 -2.44
CA ILE A 17 4.40 -3.23 -3.22
C ILE A 17 5.80 -2.89 -3.71
N VAL A 18 6.75 -3.79 -3.48
CA VAL A 18 8.16 -3.65 -3.89
C VAL A 18 8.51 -4.78 -4.84
N GLY A 19 9.07 -4.44 -6.00
CA GLY A 19 9.44 -5.39 -7.05
C GLY A 19 8.26 -5.79 -7.95
N LYS A 20 8.49 -6.76 -8.83
CA LYS A 20 7.53 -7.19 -9.86
C LYS A 20 7.35 -8.71 -9.89
N GLY A 21 6.15 -9.14 -10.30
CA GLY A 21 5.80 -10.55 -10.49
C GLY A 21 5.89 -11.36 -9.20
N ARG A 22 6.22 -12.66 -9.34
CA ARG A 22 6.24 -13.63 -8.22
C ARG A 22 7.24 -13.35 -7.09
N ARG A 23 8.21 -12.45 -7.31
CA ARG A 23 9.18 -12.04 -6.28
C ARG A 23 8.81 -10.71 -5.63
N GLY A 24 7.68 -10.11 -6.02
CA GLY A 24 7.20 -8.88 -5.40
C GLY A 24 6.84 -9.12 -3.94
N SER A 25 7.23 -8.20 -3.07
CA SER A 25 6.77 -8.16 -1.69
C SER A 25 5.61 -7.19 -1.57
N LYS A 26 4.58 -7.56 -0.83
CA LYS A 26 3.38 -6.75 -0.60
C LYS A 26 3.14 -6.63 0.88
N VAL A 27 3.03 -5.39 1.37
CA VAL A 27 2.86 -5.08 2.79
C VAL A 27 1.67 -4.15 2.96
N GLN A 28 0.76 -4.51 3.88
CA GLN A 28 -0.30 -3.62 4.35
C GLN A 28 0.30 -2.53 5.23
N LEU A 29 -0.24 -1.31 5.13
CA LEU A 29 0.20 -0.22 6.00
C LEU A 29 -0.37 -0.36 7.42
N PRO A 30 0.21 0.34 8.41
CA PRO A 30 -0.25 0.26 9.80
C PRO A 30 -1.73 0.62 9.97
N GLU A 31 -2.36 0.09 11.02
CA GLU A 31 -3.78 0.22 11.34
C GLU A 31 -4.35 1.64 11.24
N ARG A 32 -3.56 2.69 11.54
CA ARG A 32 -3.99 4.09 11.40
C ARG A 32 -4.50 4.43 9.99
N PHE A 33 -3.99 3.77 8.95
CA PHE A 33 -4.43 3.96 7.58
C PHE A 33 -5.76 3.26 7.31
N GLU A 34 -5.96 2.07 7.86
CA GLU A 34 -7.24 1.36 7.80
C GLU A 34 -8.33 2.18 8.49
N GLN A 35 -8.08 2.69 9.69
CA GLN A 35 -9.02 3.57 10.39
C GLN A 35 -9.34 4.86 9.63
N ALA A 36 -8.39 5.38 8.85
CA ALA A 36 -8.63 6.56 8.03
C ALA A 36 -9.50 6.23 6.81
N ILE A 37 -9.28 5.06 6.19
CA ILE A 37 -10.14 4.55 5.10
C ILE A 37 -11.57 4.34 5.60
N ASP A 38 -11.74 3.77 6.79
CA ASP A 38 -13.06 3.51 7.37
C ASP A 38 -13.86 4.79 7.69
N ARG A 39 -13.17 5.93 7.87
CA ARG A 39 -13.80 7.22 8.19
C ARG A 39 -14.09 8.09 6.96
N ALA A 40 -13.72 7.66 5.76
CA ALA A 40 -13.80 8.43 4.51
C ALA A 40 -15.05 8.11 3.67
#